data_AF-A0A9X4ANG5-F1
#
_entry.id   AF-A0A9X4ANG5-F1
#
_cell.length_a   1.000
_cell.length_b   1.000
_cell.length_c   1.000
_cell.angle_alpha   90.00
_cell.angle_beta   90.00
_cell.angle_gamma   90.00
#
_symmetry.space_group_name_H-M   'P 1'
#
loop_
_entity.id
_entity.type
_entity.pdbx_description
1 polymer ?
#
loop_
_entity_poly.entity_id
_entity_poly.type
_entity_poly.pdbx_seq_one_letter_code
_entity_poly.pdbx_strand_id
1 'polypeptide(L)'
;MGLFINKSNHPNIFKNNSTIKEPNQESFRRNYFSEMVEEQKKINDSLIDSFHDLKHLYQQQETNQVNNWNKLGQQLNELKEKNIQQDQFESEATEWLTKLDENNRKLRNIVENESVLNKDMYDQINALSQSNKEIVDQLGSYDTTNQQLLSQMQHIQEHMSKQDDKQSEMMSRVESQEALMEKALIKIDHIRSTLYERANYLAEEIENGYNITSTFLYQLVTSSDQPLNLYMMKQKKEENQKES
;
A
#
# COMPACT_ATOMS: atom_id res chain seq x y z
N MET A 1 -90.97 -48.42 111.63
CA MET A 1 -90.07 -48.61 112.78
C MET A 1 -90.47 -47.63 113.87
N GLY A 2 -90.78 -48.12 115.07
CA GLY A 2 -91.35 -47.33 116.16
C GLY A 2 -90.33 -46.40 116.81
N LEU A 3 -90.74 -45.14 117.02
CA LEU A 3 -89.98 -44.11 117.74
C LEU A 3 -89.96 -44.42 119.24
N PHE A 4 -88.77 -44.69 119.79
CA PHE A 4 -88.53 -44.69 121.22
C PHE A 4 -88.43 -43.25 121.73
N ILE A 5 -89.42 -42.78 122.49
CA ILE A 5 -89.41 -41.44 123.10
C ILE A 5 -88.92 -41.59 124.55
N ASN A 6 -87.64 -41.29 124.75
CA ASN A 6 -86.99 -41.17 126.05
C ASN A 6 -87.45 -39.87 126.74
N LYS A 7 -88.34 -39.97 127.74
CA LYS A 7 -88.97 -38.81 128.41
C LYS A 7 -88.11 -38.14 129.50
N SER A 8 -86.89 -38.63 129.77
CA SER A 8 -86.12 -38.20 130.95
C SER A 8 -84.94 -37.27 130.69
N ASN A 9 -84.52 -37.00 129.44
CA ASN A 9 -83.28 -36.24 129.17
C ASN A 9 -83.38 -35.06 128.16
N HIS A 10 -84.56 -34.72 127.62
CA HIS A 10 -84.70 -33.59 126.67
C HIS A 10 -86.01 -32.80 126.89
N PRO A 11 -86.03 -31.81 127.81
CA PRO A 11 -87.24 -31.03 128.12
C PRO A 11 -87.67 -30.03 127.01
N ASN A 12 -86.91 -29.89 125.92
CA ASN A 12 -87.18 -28.91 124.85
C ASN A 12 -87.72 -29.53 123.54
N ILE A 13 -88.16 -30.79 123.54
CA ILE A 13 -88.78 -31.40 122.35
C ILE A 13 -90.31 -31.28 122.46
N PHE A 14 -90.87 -30.26 121.82
CA PHE A 14 -92.31 -30.05 121.73
C PHE A 14 -92.94 -31.02 120.73
N LYS A 15 -93.82 -31.93 121.20
CA LYS A 15 -94.67 -32.75 120.34
C LYS A 15 -95.79 -31.87 119.76
N ASN A 16 -95.70 -31.54 118.47
CA ASN A 16 -96.78 -30.87 117.77
C ASN A 16 -97.88 -31.90 117.47
N ASN A 17 -99.08 -31.69 118.04
CA ASN A 17 -100.25 -32.57 117.86
C ASN A 17 -101.11 -32.17 116.64
N SER A 18 -100.56 -31.42 115.68
CA SER A 18 -101.27 -31.09 114.44
C SER A 18 -101.21 -32.25 113.45
N THR A 19 -102.34 -32.54 112.82
CA THR A 19 -102.51 -33.50 111.74
C THR A 19 -101.69 -33.06 110.53
N ILE A 20 -100.67 -33.84 110.16
CA ILE A 20 -99.91 -33.63 108.92
C ILE A 20 -100.89 -33.86 107.75
N LYS A 21 -101.29 -32.77 107.08
CA LYS A 21 -102.03 -32.85 105.82
C LYS A 21 -101.02 -33.22 104.72
N GLU A 22 -101.28 -34.38 104.12
CA GLU A 22 -100.76 -34.89 102.84
C GLU A 22 -99.35 -35.53 102.88
N PRO A 23 -99.16 -36.67 102.17
CA PRO A 23 -97.87 -37.30 102.01
C PRO A 23 -97.00 -36.47 101.06
N ASN A 24 -95.83 -36.03 101.53
CA ASN A 24 -94.84 -35.27 100.77
C ASN A 24 -94.04 -36.10 99.75
N GLN A 25 -94.58 -37.23 99.30
CA GLN A 25 -93.95 -38.10 98.30
C GLN A 25 -94.93 -38.37 97.18
N GLU A 26 -94.82 -37.58 96.11
CA GLU A 26 -95.36 -37.95 94.81
C GLU A 26 -94.56 -39.16 94.31
N SER A 27 -95.22 -40.30 94.13
CA SER A 27 -94.60 -41.47 93.52
C SER A 27 -94.29 -41.17 92.05
N PHE A 28 -93.06 -40.77 91.73
CA PHE A 28 -92.58 -40.63 90.36
C PHE A 28 -92.42 -42.03 89.73
N ARG A 29 -93.48 -42.53 89.08
CA ARG A 29 -93.41 -43.76 88.28
C ARG A 29 -92.79 -43.43 86.93
N ARG A 30 -91.46 -43.48 86.86
CA ARG A 30 -90.72 -43.35 85.60
C ARG A 30 -90.98 -44.59 84.75
N ASN A 31 -91.64 -44.41 83.59
CA ASN A 31 -91.73 -45.48 82.60
C ASN A 31 -90.43 -45.49 81.79
N TYR A 32 -89.45 -46.26 82.26
CA TYR A 32 -88.14 -46.40 81.64
C TYR A 32 -88.21 -46.76 80.14
N PHE A 33 -89.25 -47.46 79.71
CA PHE A 33 -89.43 -47.79 78.29
C PHE A 33 -89.79 -46.56 77.45
N SER A 34 -90.68 -45.69 77.96
CA SER A 34 -91.04 -44.44 77.27
C SER A 34 -89.86 -43.48 77.17
N GLU A 35 -89.08 -43.36 78.24
CA GLU A 35 -87.85 -42.55 78.24
C GLU A 35 -86.80 -43.12 77.27
N MET A 36 -86.62 -44.45 77.24
CA MET A 36 -85.73 -45.10 76.27
C MET A 36 -86.17 -44.83 74.82
N VAL A 37 -87.47 -44.88 74.53
CA VAL A 37 -88.02 -44.61 73.19
C VAL A 37 -87.81 -43.14 72.80
N GLU A 38 -87.99 -42.20 73.74
CA GLU A 38 -87.76 -40.77 73.49
C GLU A 38 -86.28 -40.48 73.25
N GLU A 39 -85.38 -41.04 74.06
CA GLU A 39 -83.94 -40.91 73.87
C GLU A 39 -83.48 -41.58 72.56
N GLN A 40 -84.05 -42.73 72.21
CA GLN A 40 -83.77 -43.37 70.92
C GLN A 40 -84.22 -42.49 69.74
N LYS A 41 -85.36 -41.80 69.87
CA LYS A 41 -85.83 -40.84 68.86
C LYS A 41 -84.89 -39.65 68.73
N LYS A 42 -84.47 -39.04 69.86
CA LYS A 42 -83.49 -37.94 69.87
C LYS A 42 -82.15 -38.35 69.25
N ILE A 43 -81.67 -39.55 69.57
CA ILE A 43 -80.45 -40.10 68.97
C ILE A 43 -80.63 -40.26 67.46
N ASN A 44 -81.77 -40.80 67.02
CA ASN A 44 -82.03 -40.99 65.59
C ASN A 44 -82.14 -39.66 64.83
N ASP A 45 -82.85 -38.68 65.40
CA ASP A 45 -82.97 -37.33 64.83
C ASP A 45 -81.57 -36.67 64.73
N SER A 46 -80.75 -36.76 65.79
CA SER A 46 -79.37 -36.26 65.78
C SER A 46 -78.46 -36.99 64.78
N LEU A 47 -78.64 -38.30 64.58
CA LEU A 47 -77.92 -39.06 63.56
C LEU A 47 -78.33 -38.65 62.15
N ILE A 48 -79.62 -38.40 61.92
CA ILE A 48 -80.13 -37.90 60.64
C ILE A 48 -79.54 -36.52 60.34
N ASP A 49 -79.52 -35.61 61.31
CA ASP A 49 -78.92 -34.28 61.15
C ASP A 49 -77.43 -34.39 60.84
N SER A 50 -76.69 -35.20 61.62
CA SER A 50 -75.26 -35.46 61.38
C SER A 50 -75.00 -36.06 60.00
N PHE A 51 -75.89 -36.91 59.49
CA PHE A 51 -75.79 -37.48 58.15
C PHE A 51 -76.04 -36.44 57.06
N HIS A 52 -76.98 -35.51 57.27
CA HIS A 52 -77.21 -34.39 56.35
C HIS A 52 -76.01 -33.43 56.32
N ASP A 53 -75.44 -33.11 57.48
CA ASP A 53 -74.23 -32.29 57.58
C ASP A 53 -73.03 -32.95 56.89
N LEU A 54 -72.84 -34.25 57.11
CA LEU A 54 -71.79 -35.01 56.43
C LEU A 54 -71.97 -34.99 54.92
N LYS A 55 -73.19 -35.16 54.43
CA LYS A 55 -73.51 -35.10 53.01
C LYS A 55 -73.22 -33.71 52.43
N HIS A 56 -73.57 -32.65 53.14
CA HIS A 56 -73.26 -31.28 52.71
C HIS A 56 -71.75 -31.03 52.66
N LEU A 57 -71.01 -31.44 53.69
CA LEU A 57 -69.55 -31.35 53.71
C LEU A 57 -68.91 -32.14 52.56
N TYR A 58 -69.43 -33.32 52.24
CA TYR A 58 -68.95 -34.12 51.12
C TYR A 58 -69.19 -33.42 49.78
N GLN A 59 -70.37 -32.85 49.56
CA GLN A 59 -70.67 -32.08 48.34
C GLN A 59 -69.79 -30.82 48.23
N GLN A 60 -69.58 -30.11 49.34
CA GLN A 60 -68.69 -28.96 49.37
C GLN A 60 -67.23 -29.37 49.11
N GLN A 61 -66.79 -30.51 49.64
CA GLN A 61 -65.47 -31.05 49.36
C GLN A 61 -65.31 -31.43 47.88
N GLU A 62 -66.30 -32.09 47.28
CA GLU A 62 -66.29 -32.47 45.86
C GLU A 62 -66.17 -31.24 44.96
N THR A 63 -67.01 -30.22 45.18
CA THR A 63 -66.93 -28.94 44.44
C THR A 63 -65.58 -28.24 44.61
N ASN A 64 -65.03 -28.22 45.83
CA ASN A 64 -63.70 -27.67 46.08
C ASN A 64 -62.61 -28.46 45.35
N GLN A 65 -62.69 -29.80 45.34
CA GLN A 65 -61.75 -30.65 44.62
C GLN A 65 -61.81 -30.40 43.11
N VAL A 66 -63.01 -30.34 42.51
CA VAL A 66 -63.18 -30.05 41.09
C VAL A 66 -62.60 -28.68 40.74
N ASN A 67 -62.85 -27.67 41.57
CA ASN A 67 -62.29 -26.33 41.38
C ASN A 67 -60.75 -26.33 41.47
N ASN A 68 -60.17 -27.08 42.40
CA ASN A 68 -58.73 -27.21 42.53
C ASN A 68 -58.11 -27.96 41.34
N TRP A 69 -58.74 -29.02 40.85
CA TRP A 69 -58.32 -29.75 39.65
C TRP A 69 -58.38 -28.87 38.40
N ASN A 70 -59.42 -28.06 38.26
CA ASN A 70 -59.53 -27.12 37.14
C ASN A 70 -58.43 -26.05 37.20
N LYS A 71 -58.14 -25.50 38.38
CA LYS A 71 -57.04 -24.54 38.58
C LYS A 71 -55.69 -25.17 38.26
N LEU A 72 -55.43 -26.39 38.74
CA LEU A 72 -54.20 -27.11 38.44
C LEU A 72 -54.07 -27.36 36.92
N GLY A 73 -55.16 -27.74 36.27
CA GLY A 73 -55.20 -27.94 34.82
C GLY A 73 -54.89 -26.67 34.04
N GLN A 74 -55.42 -25.53 34.47
CA GLN A 74 -55.10 -24.22 33.89
C GLN A 74 -53.60 -23.88 34.06
N GLN A 75 -53.07 -24.03 35.27
CA GLN A 75 -51.64 -23.77 35.54
C GLN A 75 -50.71 -24.68 34.73
N LEU A 76 -51.07 -25.96 34.57
CA LEU A 76 -50.30 -26.89 33.74
C LEU A 76 -50.35 -26.51 32.26
N ASN A 77 -51.49 -26.04 31.76
CA ASN A 77 -51.60 -25.56 30.38
C ASN A 77 -50.80 -24.27 30.16
N GLU A 78 -50.86 -23.31 31.08
CA GLU A 78 -50.04 -22.10 31.02
C GLU A 78 -48.54 -22.43 31.06
N LEU A 79 -48.13 -23.37 31.91
CA LEU A 79 -46.74 -23.81 31.99
C LEU A 79 -46.29 -24.48 30.69
N LYS A 80 -47.16 -25.32 30.10
CA LYS A 80 -46.89 -25.96 28.81
C LYS A 80 -46.74 -24.93 27.70
N GLU A 81 -47.60 -23.91 27.65
CA GLU A 81 -47.52 -22.84 26.65
C GLU A 81 -46.23 -22.03 26.81
N LYS A 82 -45.87 -21.66 28.04
CA LYS A 82 -44.59 -20.98 28.33
C LYS A 82 -43.39 -21.82 27.93
N ASN A 83 -43.43 -23.14 28.17
CA ASN A 83 -42.36 -24.04 27.79
C ASN A 83 -42.18 -24.11 26.27
N ILE A 84 -43.28 -24.17 25.50
CA ILE A 84 -43.23 -24.12 24.03
C ILE A 84 -42.63 -22.79 23.55
N GLN A 85 -43.03 -21.67 24.14
CA GLN A 85 -42.47 -20.35 23.79
C GLN A 85 -40.97 -20.26 24.13
N GLN A 86 -40.56 -20.84 25.26
CA GLN A 86 -39.16 -20.91 25.65
C GLN A 86 -38.35 -21.75 24.66
N ASP A 87 -38.82 -22.92 24.27
CA ASP A 87 -38.14 -23.78 23.29
C ASP A 87 -37.98 -23.07 21.94
N GLN A 88 -39.01 -22.34 21.49
CA GLN A 88 -38.96 -21.54 20.27
C GLN A 88 -37.92 -20.43 20.38
N PHE A 89 -37.94 -19.68 21.49
CA PHE A 89 -36.97 -18.62 21.73
C PHE A 89 -35.54 -19.17 21.80
N GLU A 90 -35.32 -20.30 22.48
CA GLU A 90 -34.00 -20.94 22.56
C GLU A 90 -33.52 -21.37 21.16
N SER A 91 -34.41 -21.93 20.33
CA SER A 91 -34.08 -22.26 18.94
C SER A 91 -33.68 -21.02 18.14
N GLU A 92 -34.44 -19.93 18.20
CA GLU A 92 -34.12 -18.68 17.50
C GLU A 92 -32.80 -18.07 17.99
N ALA A 93 -32.58 -18.06 19.32
CA ALA A 93 -31.35 -17.56 19.92
C ALA A 93 -30.14 -18.37 19.46
N THR A 94 -30.27 -19.71 19.37
CA THR A 94 -29.18 -20.56 18.85
C THR A 94 -28.90 -20.26 17.38
N GLU A 95 -29.92 -20.04 16.54
CA GLU A 95 -29.74 -19.65 15.14
C GLU A 95 -29.06 -18.28 15.00
N TRP A 96 -29.40 -17.32 15.86
CA TRP A 96 -28.73 -16.02 15.86
C TRP A 96 -27.28 -16.14 16.30
N LEU A 97 -26.99 -16.95 17.32
CA LEU A 97 -25.62 -17.21 17.77
C LEU A 97 -24.78 -17.89 16.69
N THR A 98 -25.33 -18.86 15.95
CA THR A 98 -24.60 -19.50 14.84
C THR A 98 -24.34 -18.53 13.69
N LYS A 99 -25.32 -17.73 13.28
CA LYS A 99 -25.12 -16.68 12.27
C LYS A 99 -24.08 -15.65 12.70
N LEU A 100 -24.09 -15.25 13.98
CA LEU A 100 -23.12 -14.33 14.54
C LEU A 100 -21.70 -14.93 14.53
N ASP A 101 -21.57 -16.21 14.90
CA ASP A 101 -20.30 -16.93 14.87
C ASP A 101 -19.74 -17.07 13.45
N GLU A 102 -20.59 -17.44 12.48
CA GLU A 102 -20.22 -17.52 11.07
C GLU A 102 -19.72 -16.16 10.52
N ASN A 103 -20.42 -15.08 10.86
CA ASN A 103 -20.02 -13.73 10.47
C ASN A 103 -18.71 -13.32 11.13
N ASN A 104 -18.52 -13.62 12.42
CA ASN A 104 -17.26 -13.38 13.11
C ASN A 104 -16.09 -14.16 12.47
N ARG A 105 -16.34 -15.41 12.05
CA ARG A 105 -15.33 -16.20 11.33
C ARG A 105 -14.99 -15.58 9.98
N LYS A 106 -15.98 -15.11 9.22
CA LYS A 106 -15.74 -14.39 7.95
C LYS A 106 -14.94 -13.11 8.17
N LEU A 107 -15.27 -12.32 9.20
CA LEU A 107 -14.54 -11.11 9.55
C LEU A 107 -13.08 -11.42 9.91
N ARG A 108 -12.83 -12.46 10.73
CA ARG A 108 -11.46 -12.89 11.04
C ARG A 108 -10.67 -13.25 9.78
N ASN A 109 -11.27 -14.01 8.87
CA ASN A 109 -10.62 -14.37 7.60
C ASN A 109 -10.30 -13.13 6.75
N ILE A 110 -11.20 -12.15 6.70
CA ILE A 110 -10.95 -10.88 5.96
C ILE A 110 -9.78 -10.13 6.60
N VAL A 111 -9.77 -9.98 7.92
CA VAL A 111 -8.69 -9.30 8.65
C VAL A 111 -7.35 -10.01 8.48
N GLU A 112 -7.33 -11.34 8.51
CA GLU A 112 -6.11 -12.13 8.28
C GLU A 112 -5.59 -11.95 6.85
N ASN A 113 -6.47 -12.02 5.85
CA ASN A 113 -6.12 -11.77 4.45
C ASN A 113 -5.61 -10.34 4.23
N GLU A 114 -6.25 -9.34 4.84
CA GLU A 114 -5.82 -7.94 4.78
C GLU A 114 -4.46 -7.73 5.45
N SER A 115 -4.18 -8.44 6.56
CA SER A 115 -2.87 -8.43 7.20
C SER A 115 -1.78 -8.99 6.28
N VAL A 116 -2.06 -10.09 5.58
CA VAL A 116 -1.13 -10.67 4.60
C VAL A 116 -0.90 -9.71 3.42
N LEU A 117 -1.98 -9.13 2.88
CA LEU A 117 -1.89 -8.15 1.79
C LEU A 117 -1.07 -6.91 2.20
N ASN A 118 -1.30 -6.39 3.41
CA ASN A 118 -0.53 -5.26 3.93
C ASN A 118 0.95 -5.60 4.05
N LYS A 119 1.29 -6.81 4.51
CA LYS A 119 2.68 -7.27 4.58
C LYS A 119 3.33 -7.31 3.20
N ASP A 120 2.66 -7.88 2.21
CA ASP A 120 3.16 -7.92 0.83
C ASP A 120 3.33 -6.50 0.27
N MET A 121 2.41 -5.58 0.56
CA MET A 121 2.53 -4.18 0.17
C MET A 121 3.74 -3.49 0.83
N TYR A 122 4.01 -3.76 2.11
CA TYR A 122 5.22 -3.26 2.78
C TYR A 122 6.50 -3.79 2.11
N ASP A 123 6.53 -5.07 1.76
CA ASP A 123 7.68 -5.69 1.09
C ASP A 123 7.90 -5.06 -0.30
N GLN A 124 6.82 -4.82 -1.06
CA GLN A 124 6.88 -4.12 -2.35
C GLN A 124 7.34 -2.66 -2.21
N ILE A 125 6.84 -1.91 -1.21
CA ILE A 125 7.27 -0.52 -0.94
C ILE A 125 8.75 -0.49 -0.57
N ASN A 126 9.23 -1.44 0.22
CA ASN A 126 10.64 -1.54 0.59
C ASN A 126 11.52 -1.84 -0.64
N ALA A 127 11.10 -2.76 -1.50
CA ALA A 127 11.81 -3.06 -2.75
C ALA A 127 11.85 -1.84 -3.69
N LEU A 128 10.73 -1.12 -3.83
CA LEU A 128 10.65 0.11 -4.62
C LEU A 128 11.53 1.23 -4.03
N SER A 129 11.54 1.38 -2.70
CA SER A 129 12.40 2.35 -2.02
C SER A 129 13.88 2.06 -2.25
N GLN A 130 14.28 0.79 -2.18
CA GLN A 130 15.64 0.35 -2.47
C GLN A 130 16.00 0.60 -3.94
N SER A 131 15.12 0.25 -4.88
CA SER A 131 15.32 0.54 -6.30
C SER A 131 15.46 2.04 -6.57
N ASN A 132 14.66 2.88 -5.91
CA ASN A 132 14.76 4.33 -6.05
C ASN A 132 16.09 4.85 -5.54
N LYS A 133 16.59 4.30 -4.42
CA LYS A 133 17.92 4.65 -3.89
C LYS A 133 19.02 4.31 -4.91
N GLU A 134 18.95 3.13 -5.51
CA GLU A 134 19.92 2.71 -6.55
C GLU A 134 19.86 3.61 -7.79
N ILE A 135 18.66 4.03 -8.22
CA ILE A 135 18.49 4.99 -9.32
C ILE A 135 19.13 6.35 -8.96
N VAL A 136 18.93 6.84 -7.74
CA VAL A 136 19.54 8.09 -7.26
C VAL A 136 21.06 7.99 -7.26
N ASP A 137 21.61 6.88 -6.77
CA ASP A 137 23.07 6.64 -6.75
C ASP A 137 23.65 6.56 -8.18
N GLN A 138 22.94 5.90 -9.11
CA GLN A 138 23.32 5.88 -10.53
C GLN A 138 23.26 7.27 -11.17
N LEU A 139 22.21 8.05 -10.90
CA LEU A 139 22.11 9.44 -11.39
C LEU A 139 23.24 10.32 -10.87
N GLY A 140 23.63 10.18 -9.60
CA GLY A 140 24.80 10.86 -9.06
C GLY A 140 26.10 10.47 -9.77
N SER A 141 26.25 9.19 -10.09
CA SER A 141 27.40 8.69 -10.86
C SER A 141 27.41 9.23 -12.30
N TYR A 142 26.24 9.36 -12.93
CA TYR A 142 26.13 10.02 -14.24
C TYR A 142 26.48 11.50 -14.18
N ASP A 143 26.03 12.23 -13.15
CA ASP A 143 26.34 13.65 -13.00
C ASP A 143 27.86 13.86 -12.84
N THR A 144 28.52 13.06 -12.01
CA THR A 144 29.99 13.12 -11.85
C THR A 144 30.73 12.79 -13.14
N THR A 145 30.29 11.75 -13.88
CA THR A 145 30.88 11.40 -15.18
C THR A 145 30.68 12.53 -16.21
N ASN A 146 29.51 13.17 -16.20
CA ASN A 146 29.19 14.27 -17.10
C ASN A 146 30.04 15.51 -16.78
N GLN A 147 30.25 15.82 -15.49
CA GLN A 147 31.17 16.86 -15.06
C GLN A 147 32.62 16.58 -15.50
N GLN A 148 33.07 15.32 -15.43
CA GLN A 148 34.39 14.91 -15.93
C GLN A 148 34.49 15.04 -17.47
N LEU A 149 33.43 14.69 -18.20
CA LEU A 149 33.41 14.86 -19.64
C LEU A 149 33.48 16.34 -20.05
N LEU A 150 32.74 17.21 -19.35
CA LEU A 150 32.78 18.66 -19.57
C LEU A 150 34.18 19.23 -19.34
N SER A 151 34.88 18.81 -18.28
CA SER A 151 36.24 19.26 -18.01
C SER A 151 37.23 18.76 -19.06
N GLN A 152 37.09 17.51 -19.53
CA GLN A 152 37.88 17.00 -20.65
C GLN A 152 37.62 17.76 -21.95
N MET A 153 36.36 18.09 -22.26
CA MET A 153 36.03 18.90 -23.44
C MET A 153 36.65 20.29 -23.36
N GLN A 154 36.64 20.93 -22.19
CA GLN A 154 37.32 22.22 -21.99
C GLN A 154 38.83 22.09 -22.25
N HIS A 155 39.48 21.04 -21.75
CA HIS A 155 40.90 20.79 -22.03
C HIS A 155 41.17 20.55 -23.52
N ILE A 156 40.33 19.76 -24.21
CA ILE A 156 40.46 19.53 -25.65
C ILE A 156 40.31 20.84 -26.40
N GLN A 157 39.32 21.66 -26.06
CA GLN A 157 39.10 22.96 -26.68
C GLN A 157 40.30 23.89 -26.51
N GLU A 158 40.90 23.93 -25.31
CA GLU A 158 42.13 24.70 -25.05
C GLU A 158 43.32 24.18 -25.86
N HIS A 159 43.49 22.86 -25.94
CA HIS A 159 44.53 22.24 -26.78
C HIS A 159 44.33 22.51 -28.27
N MET A 160 43.08 22.48 -28.76
CA MET A 160 42.74 22.82 -30.14
C MET A 160 43.06 24.28 -30.44
N SER A 161 42.71 25.21 -29.55
CA SER A 161 43.06 26.63 -29.71
C SER A 161 44.58 26.83 -29.81
N LYS A 162 45.35 26.20 -28.92
CA LYS A 162 46.83 26.26 -28.97
C LYS A 162 47.40 25.64 -30.24
N GLN A 163 46.75 24.61 -30.78
CA GLN A 163 47.15 24.00 -32.04
C GLN A 163 46.86 24.91 -33.23
N ASP A 164 45.70 25.58 -33.23
CA ASP A 164 45.29 26.53 -34.26
C ASP A 164 46.27 27.72 -34.33
N ASP A 165 46.66 28.27 -33.17
CA ASP A 165 47.68 29.32 -33.07
C ASP A 165 49.03 28.87 -33.69
N LYS A 166 49.47 27.65 -33.39
CA LYS A 166 50.71 27.08 -33.96
C LYS A 166 50.60 26.87 -35.47
N GLN A 167 49.44 26.43 -35.95
CA GLN A 167 49.22 26.26 -37.39
C GLN A 167 49.22 27.61 -38.11
N SER A 168 48.62 28.64 -37.53
CA SER A 168 48.65 30.00 -38.05
C SER A 168 50.07 30.57 -38.10
N GLU A 169 50.87 30.37 -37.04
CA GLU A 169 52.28 30.75 -37.03
C GLU A 169 53.08 30.01 -38.12
N MET A 170 52.87 28.70 -38.25
CA MET A 170 53.52 27.90 -39.29
C MET A 170 53.16 28.39 -40.70
N MET A 171 51.89 28.70 -40.94
CA MET A 171 51.41 29.22 -42.23
C MET A 171 52.09 30.54 -42.56
N SER A 172 52.15 31.49 -41.61
CA SER A 172 52.86 32.77 -41.78
C SER A 172 54.34 32.58 -42.11
N ARG A 173 55.00 31.59 -41.47
CA ARG A 173 56.40 31.27 -41.77
C ARG A 173 56.58 30.68 -43.16
N VAL A 174 55.67 29.82 -43.61
CA VAL A 174 55.68 29.26 -44.97
C VAL A 174 55.50 30.38 -46.00
N GLU A 175 54.51 31.25 -45.82
CA GLU A 175 54.29 32.42 -46.69
C GLU A 175 55.52 33.34 -46.76
N SER A 176 56.17 33.58 -45.60
CA SER A 176 57.40 34.37 -45.55
C SER A 176 58.55 33.72 -46.31
N GLN A 177 58.70 32.39 -46.19
CA GLN A 177 59.71 31.63 -46.92
C GLN A 177 59.43 31.60 -48.43
N GLU A 178 58.17 31.47 -48.83
CA GLU A 178 57.75 31.56 -50.22
C GLU A 178 58.13 32.92 -50.84
N ALA A 179 57.83 34.02 -50.14
CA ALA A 179 58.20 35.37 -50.59
C ALA A 179 59.73 35.56 -50.68
N LEU A 180 60.51 34.96 -49.78
CA LEU A 180 61.98 34.98 -49.86
C LEU A 180 62.50 34.17 -51.05
N MET A 181 61.90 33.00 -51.31
CA MET A 181 62.27 32.14 -52.43
C MET A 181 61.95 32.81 -53.76
N GLU A 182 60.78 33.46 -53.87
CA GLU A 182 60.41 34.25 -55.05
C GLU A 182 61.43 35.38 -55.30
N LYS A 183 61.80 36.13 -54.26
CA LYS A 183 62.87 37.15 -54.36
C LYS A 183 64.21 36.55 -54.80
N ALA A 184 64.56 35.35 -54.32
CA ALA A 184 65.78 34.67 -54.73
C ALA A 184 65.74 34.25 -56.21
N LEU A 185 64.59 33.73 -56.67
CA LEU A 185 64.37 33.39 -58.08
C LEU A 185 64.51 34.61 -58.98
N ILE A 186 63.89 35.74 -58.64
CA ILE A 186 64.04 37.01 -59.38
C ILE A 186 65.51 37.43 -59.45
N LYS A 187 66.26 37.31 -58.35
CA LYS A 187 67.70 37.62 -58.34
C LYS A 187 68.51 36.67 -59.21
N ILE A 188 68.19 35.37 -59.23
CA ILE A 188 68.83 34.38 -60.10
C ILE A 188 68.55 34.72 -61.57
N ASP A 189 67.32 35.07 -61.91
CA ASP A 189 66.97 35.49 -63.27
C ASP A 189 67.69 36.78 -63.67
N HIS A 190 67.84 37.74 -62.75
CA HIS A 190 68.65 38.93 -62.97
C HIS A 190 70.13 38.59 -63.22
N ILE A 191 70.74 37.73 -62.39
CA ILE A 191 72.11 37.25 -62.57
C ILE A 191 72.27 36.55 -63.93
N ARG A 192 71.31 35.70 -64.31
CA ARG A 192 71.30 35.01 -65.60
C ARG A 192 71.27 36.01 -66.75
N SER A 193 70.42 37.04 -66.66
CA SER A 193 70.33 38.12 -67.64
C SER A 193 71.66 38.88 -67.77
N THR A 194 72.25 39.31 -66.65
CA THR A 194 73.54 40.01 -66.64
C THR A 194 74.68 39.14 -67.18
N LEU A 195 74.69 37.84 -66.90
CA LEU A 195 75.66 36.89 -67.46
C LEU A 195 75.52 36.78 -68.98
N TYR A 196 74.30 36.66 -69.49
CA TYR A 196 74.06 36.64 -70.95
C TYR A 196 74.48 37.94 -71.62
N GLU A 197 74.16 39.09 -71.02
CA GLU A 197 74.59 40.40 -71.53
C GLU A 197 76.12 40.49 -71.57
N ARG A 198 76.81 40.14 -70.48
CA ARG A 198 78.28 40.16 -70.42
C ARG A 198 78.93 39.15 -71.36
N ALA A 199 78.37 37.96 -71.49
CA ALA A 199 78.87 36.95 -72.41
C ALA A 199 78.68 37.38 -73.87
N ASN A 200 77.55 37.99 -74.21
CA ASN A 200 77.32 38.57 -75.53
C ASN A 200 78.28 39.73 -75.81
N TYR A 201 78.47 40.65 -74.87
CA TYR A 201 79.43 41.74 -75.02
C TYR A 201 80.87 41.23 -75.22
N LEU A 202 81.29 40.23 -74.44
CA LEU A 202 82.60 39.57 -74.63
C LEU A 202 82.70 38.86 -75.97
N ALA A 203 81.65 38.17 -76.42
CA ALA A 203 81.62 37.52 -77.71
C ALA A 203 81.76 38.53 -78.85
N GLU A 204 80.99 39.63 -78.77
CA GLU A 204 81.05 40.75 -79.72
C GLU A 204 82.44 41.39 -79.72
N GLU A 205 83.07 41.55 -78.56
CA GLU A 205 84.39 42.16 -78.48
C GLU A 205 85.53 41.24 -78.92
N ILE A 206 85.42 39.93 -78.68
CA ILE A 206 86.32 38.93 -79.27
C ILE A 206 86.13 38.89 -80.79
N GLU A 207 84.89 38.96 -81.28
CA GLU A 207 84.58 38.99 -82.72
C GLU A 207 85.14 40.26 -83.38
N ASN A 208 84.96 41.43 -82.75
CA ASN A 208 85.57 42.69 -83.19
C ASN A 208 87.10 42.61 -83.15
N GLY A 209 87.69 42.11 -82.06
CA GLY A 209 89.13 41.91 -81.94
C GLY A 209 89.68 40.93 -82.97
N TYR A 210 88.97 39.85 -83.27
CA TYR A 210 89.30 38.90 -84.31
C TYR A 210 89.20 39.53 -85.70
N ASN A 211 88.17 40.33 -85.98
CA ASN A 211 88.04 41.07 -87.23
C ASN A 211 89.18 42.09 -87.42
N ILE A 212 89.55 42.85 -86.40
CA ILE A 212 90.67 43.80 -86.46
C ILE A 212 91.99 43.06 -86.67
N THR A 213 92.24 42.02 -85.88
CA THR A 213 93.51 41.27 -85.93
C THR A 213 93.64 40.45 -87.20
N SER A 214 92.55 39.85 -87.69
CA SER A 214 92.53 39.14 -88.97
C SER A 214 92.70 40.11 -90.13
N THR A 215 92.11 41.31 -90.10
CA THR A 215 92.36 42.34 -91.12
C THR A 215 93.83 42.77 -91.13
N PHE A 216 94.42 42.96 -89.96
CA PHE A 216 95.83 43.35 -89.82
C PHE A 216 96.79 42.22 -90.24
N LEU A 217 96.57 40.98 -89.78
CA LEU A 217 97.35 39.81 -90.20
C LEU A 217 97.17 39.52 -91.68
N TYR A 218 95.96 39.67 -92.22
CA TYR A 218 95.71 39.54 -93.65
C TYR A 218 96.51 40.60 -94.41
N GLN A 219 96.49 41.87 -94.00
CA GLN A 219 97.34 42.94 -94.56
C GLN A 219 98.84 42.62 -94.49
N LEU A 220 99.30 41.97 -93.42
CA LEU A 220 100.72 41.64 -93.23
C LEU A 220 101.16 40.43 -94.08
N VAL A 221 100.29 39.41 -94.21
CA VAL A 221 100.54 38.19 -94.98
C VAL A 221 100.35 38.41 -96.49
N THR A 222 99.46 39.30 -96.92
CA THR A 222 99.22 39.60 -98.34
C THR A 222 100.07 40.72 -98.90
N SER A 223 101.36 40.80 -98.53
CA SER A 223 102.33 41.67 -99.22
C SER A 223 102.59 41.16 -100.66
N SER A 224 101.67 41.41 -101.59
CA SER A 224 101.93 41.56 -103.03
C SER A 224 100.66 42.03 -103.76
N ASP A 225 100.82 43.04 -104.63
CA ASP A 225 99.79 43.72 -105.41
C ASP A 225 98.75 42.83 -106.13
N GLN A 226 97.46 42.97 -105.78
CA GLN A 226 96.32 43.17 -106.71
C GLN A 226 94.96 43.25 -105.97
N PRO A 227 94.02 44.11 -106.42
CA PRO A 227 92.85 44.51 -105.64
C PRO A 227 91.60 43.63 -105.89
N LEU A 228 90.67 43.69 -104.91
CA LEU A 228 89.26 43.27 -104.98
C LEU A 228 88.97 41.78 -105.28
N ASN A 229 88.80 40.97 -104.22
CA ASN A 229 87.97 39.77 -104.31
C ASN A 229 87.09 39.49 -103.07
N LEU A 230 87.14 40.35 -102.04
CA LEU A 230 86.34 40.15 -100.82
C LEU A 230 84.86 40.56 -101.00
N TYR A 231 84.56 41.43 -101.97
CA TYR A 231 83.18 41.89 -102.20
C TYR A 231 82.30 40.79 -102.85
N MET A 232 82.87 39.81 -103.53
CA MET A 232 82.11 38.73 -104.17
C MET A 232 81.78 37.55 -103.25
N MET A 233 82.43 37.44 -102.07
CA MET A 233 82.12 36.38 -101.11
C MET A 233 81.01 36.76 -100.12
N LYS A 234 80.78 38.07 -99.89
CA LYS A 234 79.67 38.54 -99.04
C LYS A 234 78.31 38.47 -99.74
N GLN A 235 78.23 38.78 -101.05
CA GLN A 235 76.96 38.67 -101.79
C GLN A 235 76.45 37.22 -101.96
N LYS A 236 77.33 36.21 -101.93
CA LYS A 236 76.92 34.80 -102.06
C LYS A 236 76.37 34.17 -100.77
N LYS A 237 76.47 34.84 -99.62
CA LYS A 237 75.93 34.35 -98.35
C LYS A 237 74.57 34.97 -97.97
N GLU A 238 74.17 36.08 -98.59
CA GLU A 238 72.89 36.74 -98.28
C GLU A 238 71.68 36.22 -99.09
N GLU A 239 71.87 35.45 -100.17
CA GLU A 239 70.76 34.84 -100.93
C GLU A 239 70.30 33.46 -100.40
N ASN A 240 71.07 32.78 -99.53
CA ASN A 240 70.73 31.44 -99.02
C ASN A 240 70.16 31.40 -97.58
N GLN A 241 69.73 32.54 -97.02
CA GLN A 241 69.08 32.61 -95.69
C GLN A 241 67.75 33.38 -95.69
N LYS A 242 67.05 33.42 -96.83
CA LYS A 242 65.63 33.85 -96.91
C LYS A 242 64.64 32.74 -97.24
N GLU A 243 65.08 31.48 -97.33
CA GLU A 243 64.19 30.31 -97.38
C GLU A 243 64.68 29.25 -96.39
N SER A 244 64.37 29.44 -95.10
CA SER A 244 63.85 28.39 -94.20
C SER A 244 63.45 28.96 -92.85
#